data_AF-A0A9E5V650-F1
#
_entry.id   AF-A0A9E5V650-F1
#
_cell.length_a   1.000
_cell.length_b   1.000
_cell.length_c   1.000
_cell.angle_alpha   90.00
_cell.angle_beta   90.00
_cell.angle_gamma   90.00
#
_symmetry.space_group_name_H-M   'P 1'
#
loop_
_entity.id
_entity.type
_entity.pdbx_description
1 polymer ?
#
loop_
_entity_poly.entity_id
_entity_poly.type
_entity_poly.pdbx_seq_one_letter_code
_entity_poly.pdbx_strand_id
1 'polypeptide(L)'
;MKKSNFVKFLTILLMACGGIGLVGGGFFLSRALDKSEEMTIVKDNSKYSEIRYKYWLNQTLVTHFPKSIPTDATNVHLVYVPASTQGGSAFQVKFKQPRKKIESAIAQYSRAAKYKYKGGDTNDHSNQKNGIPTTFFYTSDDAENGTFPPDYDVLVLGAEDKGQKEFKWNHGNSYGVAISRLDSTIVYWVEAW
;
A
#
# COMPACT_ATOMS: atom_id res chain seq x y z
N MET A 1 -0.57 14.72 67.13
CA MET A 1 -1.11 14.99 65.78
C MET A 1 -1.09 13.70 64.97
N LYS A 2 -2.25 13.23 64.50
CA LYS A 2 -2.47 11.84 64.07
C LYS A 2 -1.84 11.58 62.69
N LYS A 3 -0.95 10.59 62.61
CA LYS A 3 -0.24 10.08 61.40
C LYS A 3 -1.15 9.88 60.17
N SER A 4 -2.45 9.67 60.38
CA SER A 4 -3.47 9.49 59.34
C SER A 4 -3.65 10.69 58.39
N ASN A 5 -3.48 11.93 58.88
CA ASN A 5 -3.69 13.12 58.04
C ASN A 5 -2.50 13.43 57.14
N PHE A 6 -1.29 13.06 57.56
CA PHE A 6 -0.05 13.26 56.79
C PHE A 6 0.00 12.33 55.57
N VAL A 7 -0.41 11.07 55.74
CA VAL A 7 -0.50 10.09 54.65
C VAL A 7 -1.50 10.57 53.59
N LYS A 8 -2.67 11.06 54.01
CA LYS A 8 -3.70 11.58 53.08
C LYS A 8 -3.19 12.78 52.27
N PHE A 9 -2.43 13.69 52.90
CA PHE A 9 -1.85 14.85 52.21
C PHE A 9 -0.78 14.45 51.19
N LEU A 10 0.07 13.47 51.55
CA LEU A 10 1.11 12.96 50.66
C LEU A 10 0.52 12.22 49.45
N THR A 11 -0.56 11.46 49.64
CA THR A 11 -1.25 10.77 48.54
C THR A 11 -1.90 11.74 47.55
N ILE A 12 -2.50 12.84 48.03
CA ILE A 12 -3.10 13.86 47.16
C ILE A 12 -2.02 14.62 46.38
N LEU A 13 -0.88 14.92 46.99
CA LEU A 13 0.24 15.59 46.33
C LEU A 13 0.87 14.70 45.23
N LEU A 14 1.02 13.39 45.48
CA LEU A 14 1.50 12.41 44.50
C LEU A 14 0.53 12.25 43.31
N MET A 15 -0.79 12.27 43.53
CA MET A 15 -1.77 12.26 42.45
C MET A 15 -1.78 13.57 41.64
N ALA A 16 -1.55 14.71 42.27
CA ALA A 16 -1.45 16.00 41.58
C ALA A 16 -0.17 16.13 40.73
N CYS A 17 0.97 15.63 41.21
CA CYS A 17 2.22 15.63 40.45
C CYS A 17 2.26 14.58 39.32
N GLY A 18 1.55 13.45 39.47
CA GLY A 18 1.38 12.45 38.40
C GLY A 18 0.58 12.97 37.20
N GLY A 19 -0.33 13.93 37.41
CA GLY A 19 -1.14 14.52 36.34
C GLY A 19 -0.41 15.54 35.46
N ILE A 20 0.57 16.28 36.01
CA ILE A 20 1.25 17.37 35.28
C ILE A 20 2.38 16.83 34.38
N GLY A 21 2.99 15.69 34.73
CA GLY A 21 3.99 15.03 33.88
C GLY A 21 3.43 14.39 32.60
N LEU A 22 2.15 13.98 32.62
CA LEU A 22 1.50 13.29 31.49
C LEU A 22 1.03 14.25 30.38
N VAL A 23 0.63 15.48 30.72
CA VAL A 23 0.15 16.44 29.72
C VAL A 23 1.32 17.15 29.02
N GLY A 24 2.42 17.44 29.74
CA GLY A 24 3.62 18.02 29.15
C GLY A 24 4.47 17.01 28.36
N GLY A 25 4.72 15.83 28.93
CA GLY A 25 5.51 14.78 28.26
C GLY A 25 4.80 14.18 27.05
N GLY A 26 3.47 14.05 27.12
CA GLY A 26 2.64 13.63 25.98
C GLY A 26 2.71 14.60 24.82
N PHE A 27 2.66 15.92 25.05
CA PHE A 27 2.73 16.90 23.96
C PHE A 27 4.08 16.89 23.22
N PHE A 28 5.20 16.68 23.94
CA PHE A 28 6.53 16.58 23.32
C PHE A 28 6.80 15.20 22.69
N LEU A 29 6.28 14.10 23.26
CA LEU A 29 6.36 12.78 22.65
C LEU A 29 5.47 12.69 21.40
N SER A 30 4.25 13.23 21.45
CA SER A 30 3.36 13.37 20.29
C SER A 30 3.99 14.22 19.19
N ARG A 31 4.74 15.29 19.53
CA ARG A 31 5.45 16.10 18.53
C ARG A 31 6.74 15.46 18.01
N ALA A 32 7.34 14.55 18.76
CA ALA A 32 8.46 13.72 18.31
C ALA A 32 8.00 12.52 17.47
N LEU A 33 6.79 12.01 17.72
CA LEU A 33 6.11 10.97 16.94
C LEU A 33 5.40 11.54 15.69
N ASP A 34 4.87 12.76 15.74
CA ASP A 34 4.41 13.51 14.55
C ASP A 34 5.57 13.84 13.60
N LYS A 35 6.81 13.81 14.11
CA LYS A 35 8.03 13.89 13.30
C LYS A 35 8.53 12.54 12.80
N SER A 36 7.94 11.43 13.22
CA SER A 36 8.24 10.12 12.63
C SER A 36 7.53 10.03 11.28
N GLU A 37 8.23 10.58 10.27
CA GLU A 37 8.00 10.40 8.84
C GLU A 37 6.53 10.37 8.43
N GLU A 38 5.95 11.54 8.14
CA GLU A 38 4.88 11.60 7.14
C GLU A 38 5.35 10.76 5.94
N MET A 39 4.78 9.56 5.76
CA MET A 39 5.01 8.71 4.61
C MET A 39 4.66 9.53 3.38
N THR A 40 5.66 10.16 2.78
CA THR A 40 5.41 11.10 1.70
C THR A 40 5.10 10.27 0.48
N ILE A 41 3.82 10.19 0.12
CA ILE A 41 3.37 9.48 -1.07
C ILE A 41 4.05 10.11 -2.28
N VAL A 42 4.89 9.35 -2.96
CA VAL A 42 5.62 9.82 -4.14
C VAL A 42 4.73 9.63 -5.37
N LYS A 43 4.45 10.73 -6.08
CA LYS A 43 3.69 10.72 -7.34
C LYS A 43 4.49 11.16 -8.57
N ASP A 44 5.77 11.45 -8.38
CA ASP A 44 6.65 11.92 -9.46
C ASP A 44 7.10 10.75 -10.36
N ASN A 45 6.67 10.76 -11.61
CA ASN A 45 7.04 9.77 -12.63
C ASN A 45 8.56 9.68 -12.86
N SER A 46 9.32 10.76 -12.63
CA SER A 46 10.79 10.77 -12.77
C SER A 46 11.47 9.82 -11.78
N LYS A 47 10.79 9.51 -10.67
CA LYS A 47 11.26 8.61 -9.61
C LYS A 47 11.08 7.13 -9.92
N TYR A 48 10.44 6.78 -11.04
CA TYR A 48 10.16 5.40 -11.41
C TYR A 48 11.36 4.46 -11.27
N SER A 49 12.47 4.81 -11.92
CA SER A 49 13.68 3.97 -11.91
C SER A 49 14.29 3.88 -10.52
N GLU A 50 14.29 4.98 -9.77
CA GLU A 50 14.79 4.99 -8.40
C GLU A 50 13.95 4.08 -7.49
N ILE A 51 12.63 4.17 -7.57
CA ILE A 51 11.73 3.33 -6.78
C ILE A 51 11.90 1.86 -7.13
N ARG A 52 11.85 1.52 -8.44
CA ARG A 52 11.93 0.14 -8.93
C ARG A 52 13.23 -0.54 -8.54
N TYR A 53 14.37 0.14 -8.67
CA TYR A 53 15.69 -0.49 -8.52
C TYR A 53 16.36 -0.26 -7.17
N LYS A 54 15.97 0.79 -6.42
CA LYS A 54 16.62 1.13 -5.14
C LYS A 54 15.69 1.04 -3.94
N TYR A 55 14.47 1.57 -4.04
CA TYR A 55 13.59 1.64 -2.86
C TYR A 55 12.79 0.37 -2.62
N TRP A 56 12.35 -0.32 -3.67
CA TRP A 56 11.71 -1.61 -3.51
C TRP A 56 12.75 -2.72 -3.25
N LEU A 57 13.00 -3.04 -1.99
CA LEU A 57 14.10 -3.93 -1.60
C LEU A 57 13.97 -5.35 -2.16
N ASN A 58 12.75 -5.90 -2.19
CA ASN A 58 12.53 -7.24 -2.72
C ASN A 58 12.34 -7.22 -4.24
N GLN A 59 13.46 -7.29 -4.97
CA GLN A 59 13.48 -7.19 -6.43
C GLN A 59 12.68 -8.29 -7.14
N THR A 60 12.43 -9.46 -6.51
CA THR A 60 11.66 -10.53 -7.17
C THR A 60 10.20 -10.14 -7.39
N LEU A 61 9.65 -9.30 -6.51
CA LEU A 61 8.25 -8.85 -6.56
C LEU A 61 7.99 -7.74 -7.59
N VAL A 62 9.05 -7.13 -8.14
CA VAL A 62 8.95 -6.06 -9.16
C VAL A 62 9.52 -6.48 -10.51
N THR A 63 9.78 -7.77 -10.71
CA THR A 63 10.32 -8.29 -11.97
C THR A 63 9.36 -8.12 -13.15
N HIS A 64 8.05 -8.10 -12.90
CA HIS A 64 7.01 -7.85 -13.90
C HIS A 64 6.90 -6.39 -14.32
N PHE A 65 7.41 -5.44 -13.52
CA PHE A 65 7.45 -4.04 -13.93
C PHE A 65 8.41 -3.86 -15.11
N PRO A 66 8.07 -3.00 -16.09
CA PRO A 66 8.96 -2.73 -17.21
C PRO A 66 10.30 -2.17 -16.72
N LYS A 67 11.39 -2.32 -17.47
CA LYS A 67 12.70 -1.83 -17.00
C LYS A 67 12.78 -0.30 -16.91
N SER A 68 11.97 0.38 -17.72
CA SER A 68 11.75 1.82 -17.76
C SER A 68 10.30 2.06 -18.23
N ILE A 69 9.75 3.24 -17.97
CA ILE A 69 8.49 3.64 -18.61
C ILE A 69 8.67 3.56 -20.14
N PRO A 70 7.80 2.86 -20.88
CA PRO A 70 7.92 2.78 -22.34
C PRO A 70 7.85 4.18 -22.97
N THR A 71 8.64 4.44 -24.00
CA THR A 71 8.70 5.76 -24.66
C THR A 71 7.41 6.13 -25.38
N ASP A 72 6.60 5.14 -25.73
CA ASP A 72 5.27 5.30 -26.33
C ASP A 72 4.14 5.24 -25.30
N ALA A 73 4.47 5.29 -24.00
CA ALA A 73 3.48 5.38 -22.95
C ALA A 73 2.89 6.78 -22.85
N THR A 74 1.57 6.87 -22.67
CA THR A 74 0.86 8.14 -22.42
C THR A 74 0.04 8.02 -21.14
N ASN A 75 -0.40 9.16 -20.60
CA ASN A 75 -1.15 9.21 -19.34
C ASN A 75 -0.46 8.44 -18.21
N VAL A 76 0.82 8.73 -17.98
CA VAL A 76 1.64 8.04 -16.98
C VAL A 76 1.33 8.59 -15.60
N HIS A 77 0.98 7.71 -14.67
CA HIS A 77 0.78 8.03 -13.26
C HIS A 77 1.55 7.04 -12.41
N LEU A 78 2.23 7.54 -11.39
CA LEU A 78 2.99 6.75 -10.45
C LEU A 78 2.48 7.05 -9.04
N VAL A 79 2.40 6.00 -8.22
CA VAL A 79 2.23 6.13 -6.77
C VAL A 79 3.20 5.17 -6.09
N TYR A 80 3.97 5.70 -5.14
CA TYR A 80 4.76 4.90 -4.21
C TYR A 80 4.48 5.34 -2.78
N VAL A 81 4.11 4.37 -1.95
CA VAL A 81 3.94 4.48 -0.52
C VAL A 81 5.07 3.70 0.14
N PRO A 82 6.01 4.36 0.83
CA PRO A 82 7.09 3.68 1.54
C PRO A 82 6.54 2.85 2.69
N ALA A 83 7.28 1.83 3.12
CA ALA A 83 6.91 1.06 4.31
C ALA A 83 6.99 1.96 5.56
N SER A 84 6.07 1.78 6.51
CA SER A 84 6.14 2.38 7.84
C SER A 84 6.13 1.32 8.92
N THR A 85 6.36 1.74 10.16
CA THR A 85 6.33 0.87 11.35
C THR A 85 4.96 0.22 11.62
N GLN A 86 3.87 0.75 11.05
CA GLN A 86 2.50 0.24 11.28
C GLN A 86 1.73 -0.05 9.98
N GLY A 87 2.32 0.18 8.82
CA GLY A 87 1.64 0.05 7.53
C GLY A 87 2.52 -0.58 6.45
N GLY A 88 1.88 -1.13 5.44
CA GLY A 88 2.55 -1.72 4.29
C GLY A 88 3.23 -0.70 3.37
N SER A 89 3.86 -1.22 2.33
CA SER A 89 4.39 -0.47 1.20
C SER A 89 3.60 -0.81 -0.05
N ALA A 90 3.41 0.18 -0.93
CA ALA A 90 2.72 0.01 -2.19
C ALA A 90 3.50 0.71 -3.31
N PHE A 91 3.59 0.07 -4.46
CA PHE A 91 4.12 0.68 -5.67
C PHE A 91 3.20 0.37 -6.84
N GLN A 92 2.67 1.41 -7.46
CA GLN A 92 1.77 1.31 -8.60
C GLN A 92 2.20 2.25 -9.72
N VAL A 93 2.19 1.77 -10.96
CA VAL A 93 2.38 2.62 -12.14
C VAL A 93 1.33 2.30 -13.19
N LYS A 94 0.61 3.34 -13.62
CA LYS A 94 -0.44 3.31 -14.64
C LYS A 94 0.04 4.03 -15.88
N PHE A 95 -0.21 3.46 -17.05
CA PHE A 95 -0.06 4.18 -18.31
C PHE A 95 -0.85 3.50 -19.44
N LYS A 96 -1.08 4.26 -20.51
CA LYS A 96 -1.64 3.77 -21.77
C LYS A 96 -0.55 3.35 -22.73
N GLN A 97 -0.82 2.34 -23.55
CA GLN A 97 0.05 1.90 -24.65
C GLN A 97 -0.74 1.62 -25.93
N PRO A 98 -0.07 1.51 -27.08
CA PRO A 98 -0.71 1.07 -28.31
C PRO A 98 -1.47 -0.25 -28.10
N ARG A 99 -2.70 -0.33 -28.65
CA ARG A 99 -3.61 -1.47 -28.49
C ARG A 99 -2.95 -2.84 -28.71
N LYS A 100 -2.08 -2.96 -29.72
CA LYS A 100 -1.33 -4.20 -30.00
C LYS A 100 -0.44 -4.65 -28.84
N LYS A 101 0.18 -3.70 -28.13
CA LYS A 101 0.99 -3.99 -26.92
C LYS A 101 0.10 -4.41 -25.76
N ILE A 102 -1.05 -3.76 -25.57
CA ILE A 102 -2.02 -4.15 -24.54
C ILE A 102 -2.60 -5.53 -24.80
N GLU A 103 -2.98 -5.86 -26.03
CA GLU A 103 -3.46 -7.20 -26.39
C GLU A 103 -2.40 -8.28 -26.12
N SER A 104 -1.13 -7.96 -26.39
CA SER A 104 0.00 -8.84 -26.07
C SER A 104 0.19 -9.00 -24.56
N ALA A 105 0.10 -7.90 -23.80
CA ALA A 105 0.19 -7.90 -22.34
C ALA A 105 -0.96 -8.71 -21.71
N ILE A 106 -2.21 -8.54 -22.17
CA ILE A 106 -3.36 -9.34 -21.73
C ILE A 106 -3.08 -10.82 -21.96
N ALA A 107 -2.64 -11.20 -23.16
CA ALA A 107 -2.36 -12.59 -23.48
C ALA A 107 -1.24 -13.18 -22.59
N GLN A 108 -0.17 -12.40 -22.36
CA GLN A 108 0.94 -12.80 -21.50
C GLN A 108 0.49 -12.97 -20.04
N TYR A 109 -0.06 -11.93 -19.43
CA TYR A 109 -0.36 -11.92 -18.01
C TYR A 109 -1.57 -12.78 -17.67
N SER A 110 -2.54 -12.94 -18.57
CA SER A 110 -3.65 -13.88 -18.35
C SER A 110 -3.17 -15.34 -18.28
N ARG A 111 -2.06 -15.70 -18.95
CA ARG A 111 -1.46 -17.03 -18.84
C ARG A 111 -0.61 -17.19 -17.58
N ALA A 112 0.05 -16.13 -17.15
CA ALA A 112 0.95 -16.15 -16.00
C ALA A 112 0.23 -15.98 -14.65
N ALA A 113 -0.96 -15.37 -14.64
CA ALA A 113 -1.69 -15.07 -13.42
C ALA A 113 -2.16 -16.32 -12.68
N LYS A 114 -1.89 -16.33 -11.36
CA LYS A 114 -2.36 -17.35 -10.42
C LYS A 114 -3.80 -17.10 -9.98
N TYR A 115 -4.19 -15.82 -9.88
CA TYR A 115 -5.55 -15.40 -9.55
C TYR A 115 -6.02 -14.33 -10.54
N LYS A 116 -7.32 -14.31 -10.81
CA LYS A 116 -7.94 -13.40 -11.79
C LYS A 116 -9.23 -12.85 -11.23
N TYR A 117 -9.36 -11.53 -11.27
CA TYR A 117 -10.55 -10.81 -10.83
C TYR A 117 -10.99 -9.78 -11.89
N LYS A 118 -12.19 -9.24 -11.70
CA LYS A 118 -12.80 -8.23 -12.57
C LYS A 118 -13.08 -6.96 -11.76
N GLY A 119 -12.56 -5.83 -12.22
CA GLY A 119 -12.69 -4.54 -11.51
C GLY A 119 -12.34 -4.66 -10.04
N GLY A 120 -13.02 -3.89 -9.18
CA GLY A 120 -12.98 -4.05 -7.73
C GLY A 120 -11.70 -3.56 -7.06
N ASP A 121 -11.67 -3.65 -5.74
CA ASP A 121 -10.49 -3.36 -4.92
C ASP A 121 -10.02 -4.58 -4.12
N THR A 122 -9.01 -4.39 -3.27
CA THR A 122 -8.48 -5.48 -2.43
C THR A 122 -9.50 -6.10 -1.48
N ASN A 123 -10.47 -5.33 -0.99
CA ASN A 123 -11.53 -5.83 -0.12
C ASN A 123 -12.51 -6.68 -0.92
N ASP A 124 -12.93 -6.21 -2.10
CA ASP A 124 -13.81 -6.96 -3.00
C ASP A 124 -13.21 -8.33 -3.35
N HIS A 125 -11.92 -8.36 -3.66
CA HIS A 125 -11.22 -9.59 -4.04
C HIS A 125 -10.99 -10.53 -2.87
N SER A 126 -10.62 -10.01 -1.71
CA SER A 126 -10.35 -10.81 -0.50
C SER A 126 -11.61 -11.44 0.07
N ASN A 127 -12.76 -10.76 -0.07
CA ASN A 127 -14.04 -11.25 0.44
C ASN A 127 -14.68 -12.36 -0.42
N GLN A 128 -14.12 -12.65 -1.60
CA GLN A 128 -14.55 -13.78 -2.43
C GLN A 128 -14.10 -15.12 -1.83
N LYS A 129 -14.75 -16.21 -2.25
CA LYS A 129 -14.34 -17.57 -1.85
C LYS A 129 -12.91 -17.84 -2.33
N ASN A 130 -12.01 -18.14 -1.39
CA ASN A 130 -10.56 -18.26 -1.65
C ASN A 130 -9.93 -16.99 -2.24
N GLY A 131 -10.53 -15.83 -1.95
CA GLY A 131 -10.02 -14.51 -2.25
C GLY A 131 -8.66 -14.27 -1.60
N ILE A 132 -7.84 -13.46 -2.26
CA ILE A 132 -6.54 -13.04 -1.76
C ILE A 132 -6.44 -11.51 -1.86
N PRO A 133 -5.66 -10.84 -0.98
CA PRO A 133 -5.44 -9.41 -1.06
C PRO A 133 -4.71 -9.04 -2.34
N THR A 134 -5.25 -8.04 -3.02
CA THR A 134 -4.70 -7.48 -4.26
C THR A 134 -4.16 -6.09 -3.99
N THR A 135 -4.74 -5.06 -4.61
CA THR A 135 -4.31 -3.67 -4.48
C THR A 135 -5.53 -2.74 -4.60
N PHE A 136 -5.44 -1.55 -4.01
CA PHE A 136 -6.34 -0.45 -4.36
C PHE A 136 -5.87 0.24 -5.64
N PHE A 137 -6.77 0.95 -6.32
CA PHE A 137 -6.43 1.73 -7.51
C PHE A 137 -5.82 3.10 -7.15
N TYR A 138 -4.64 3.10 -6.53
CA TYR A 138 -3.94 4.32 -6.08
C TYR A 138 -3.64 5.33 -7.18
N THR A 139 -3.48 4.86 -8.41
CA THR A 139 -3.26 5.68 -9.61
C THR A 139 -4.56 6.04 -10.32
N SER A 140 -5.73 5.89 -9.68
CA SER A 140 -7.02 6.34 -10.21
C SER A 140 -7.00 7.85 -10.49
N ASP A 141 -7.70 8.27 -11.54
CA ASP A 141 -7.94 9.69 -11.81
C ASP A 141 -9.05 10.25 -10.89
N ASP A 142 -9.80 9.35 -10.23
CA ASP A 142 -10.78 9.65 -9.19
C ASP A 142 -10.13 9.45 -7.81
N ALA A 143 -9.82 10.56 -7.14
CA ALA A 143 -9.16 10.55 -5.83
C ALA A 143 -10.05 10.00 -4.70
N GLU A 144 -11.36 9.94 -4.90
CA GLU A 144 -12.32 9.44 -3.91
C GLU A 144 -12.60 7.95 -4.11
N ASN A 145 -12.42 7.44 -5.33
CA ASN A 145 -12.66 6.05 -5.70
C ASN A 145 -11.37 5.28 -6.01
N GLY A 146 -10.89 4.53 -5.01
CA GLY A 146 -9.74 3.63 -5.10
C GLY A 146 -10.05 2.24 -5.69
N THR A 147 -11.09 2.11 -6.51
CA THR A 147 -11.58 0.83 -7.05
C THR A 147 -11.34 0.72 -8.55
N PHE A 148 -10.90 -0.44 -9.04
CA PHE A 148 -10.79 -0.65 -10.49
C PHE A 148 -12.18 -0.73 -11.16
N PRO A 149 -12.38 -0.04 -12.29
CA PRO A 149 -13.61 -0.17 -13.07
C PRO A 149 -13.86 -1.62 -13.55
N PRO A 150 -15.12 -2.04 -13.77
CA PRO A 150 -15.46 -3.43 -14.11
C PRO A 150 -14.82 -4.00 -15.38
N ASP A 151 -14.35 -3.14 -16.29
CA ASP A 151 -13.69 -3.56 -17.53
C ASP A 151 -12.21 -3.96 -17.34
N TYR A 152 -11.62 -3.68 -16.18
CA TYR A 152 -10.28 -4.11 -15.86
C TYR A 152 -10.23 -5.60 -15.52
N ASP A 153 -9.26 -6.31 -16.10
CA ASP A 153 -8.81 -7.61 -15.62
C ASP A 153 -7.72 -7.40 -14.57
N VAL A 154 -7.97 -7.75 -13.31
CA VAL A 154 -6.98 -7.71 -12.22
C VAL A 154 -6.32 -9.09 -12.13
N LEU A 155 -5.06 -9.16 -12.54
CA LEU A 155 -4.29 -10.38 -12.76
C LEU A 155 -3.16 -10.47 -11.74
N VAL A 156 -3.32 -11.35 -10.75
CA VAL A 156 -2.33 -11.55 -9.67
C VAL A 156 -1.30 -12.58 -10.13
N LEU A 157 -0.03 -12.17 -10.20
CA LEU A 157 1.07 -13.03 -10.64
C LEU A 157 1.69 -13.81 -9.48
N GLY A 158 1.68 -13.22 -8.29
CA GLY A 158 2.11 -13.89 -7.07
C GLY A 158 1.46 -13.26 -5.84
N ALA A 159 1.22 -14.10 -4.85
CA ALA A 159 0.81 -13.70 -3.52
C ALA A 159 1.45 -14.68 -2.53
N GLU A 160 1.95 -14.16 -1.42
CA GLU A 160 2.57 -14.92 -0.35
C GLU A 160 1.92 -14.49 0.97
N ASP A 161 1.24 -15.44 1.61
CA ASP A 161 0.72 -15.27 2.96
C ASP A 161 1.84 -15.56 3.96
N LYS A 162 2.16 -14.57 4.81
CA LYS A 162 3.09 -14.73 5.94
C LYS A 162 2.37 -14.62 7.28
N GLY A 163 1.04 -14.65 7.25
CA GLY A 163 0.18 -14.58 8.41
C GLY A 163 0.10 -15.90 9.15
N GLN A 164 -0.56 -15.85 10.31
CA GLN A 164 -0.88 -17.04 11.08
C GLN A 164 -2.21 -17.64 10.60
N LYS A 165 -2.50 -18.88 10.97
CA LYS A 165 -3.69 -19.59 10.49
C LYS A 165 -5.00 -18.83 10.80
N GLU A 166 -5.04 -18.15 11.94
CA GLU A 166 -6.15 -17.33 12.42
C GLU A 166 -6.14 -15.89 11.85
N PHE A 167 -4.99 -15.45 11.32
CA PHE A 167 -4.74 -14.11 10.80
C PHE A 167 -4.04 -14.20 9.44
N LYS A 168 -4.70 -14.89 8.50
CA LYS A 168 -4.20 -15.00 7.13
C LYS A 168 -4.00 -13.62 6.54
N TRP A 169 -2.98 -13.51 5.69
CA TRP A 169 -2.58 -12.31 4.99
C TRP A 169 -2.01 -11.20 5.86
N ASN A 170 -1.87 -11.40 7.17
CA ASN A 170 -1.07 -10.47 7.96
C ASN A 170 0.41 -10.59 7.54
N HIS A 171 1.08 -9.48 7.29
CA HIS A 171 2.49 -9.44 6.86
C HIS A 171 2.85 -10.09 5.50
N GLY A 172 1.86 -10.35 4.66
CA GLY A 172 2.05 -10.93 3.32
C GLY A 172 2.50 -9.94 2.24
N ASN A 173 2.55 -10.43 1.00
CA ASN A 173 2.75 -9.59 -0.17
C ASN A 173 1.95 -10.14 -1.35
N SER A 174 1.59 -9.27 -2.29
CA SER A 174 1.12 -9.69 -3.59
C SER A 174 1.49 -8.70 -4.68
N TYR A 175 1.48 -9.17 -5.93
CA TYR A 175 1.86 -8.37 -7.08
C TYR A 175 1.19 -8.85 -8.34
N GLY A 176 1.02 -7.91 -9.28
CA GLY A 176 0.48 -8.24 -10.58
C GLY A 176 0.24 -7.04 -11.46
N VAL A 177 -0.75 -7.20 -12.34
CA VAL A 177 -1.18 -6.14 -13.24
C VAL A 177 -2.70 -6.01 -13.23
N ALA A 178 -3.22 -4.82 -13.48
CA ALA A 178 -4.60 -4.60 -13.88
C ALA A 178 -4.61 -4.03 -15.30
N ILE A 179 -5.42 -4.57 -16.20
CA ILE A 179 -5.42 -4.17 -17.61
C ILE A 179 -6.84 -3.91 -18.09
N SER A 180 -7.08 -2.73 -18.67
CA SER A 180 -8.29 -2.46 -19.44
C SER A 180 -8.03 -2.60 -20.93
N ARG A 181 -8.87 -3.40 -21.59
CA ARG A 181 -8.90 -3.49 -23.05
C ARG A 181 -9.57 -2.27 -23.70
N LEU A 182 -10.47 -1.61 -22.97
CA LEU A 182 -11.30 -0.53 -23.53
C LEU A 182 -10.49 0.73 -23.79
N ASP A 183 -9.69 1.16 -22.81
CA ASP A 183 -8.94 2.42 -22.89
C ASP A 183 -7.44 2.21 -23.15
N SER A 184 -7.02 0.96 -23.33
CA SER A 184 -5.63 0.54 -23.53
C SER A 184 -4.70 0.91 -22.36
N THR A 185 -5.22 0.88 -21.14
CA THR A 185 -4.46 1.13 -19.91
C THR A 185 -3.95 -0.18 -19.29
N ILE A 186 -2.71 -0.12 -18.80
CA ILE A 186 -2.12 -1.13 -17.93
C ILE A 186 -1.64 -0.48 -16.64
N VAL A 187 -1.88 -1.16 -15.53
CA VAL A 187 -1.44 -0.80 -14.18
C VAL A 187 -0.57 -1.92 -13.66
N TYR A 188 0.68 -1.64 -13.36
CA TYR A 188 1.57 -2.56 -12.65
C TYR A 188 1.51 -2.24 -11.18
N TRP A 189 1.41 -3.26 -10.34
CA TRP A 189 1.32 -3.07 -8.90
C TRP A 189 2.10 -4.13 -8.13
N VAL A 190 2.57 -3.73 -6.96
CA VAL A 190 3.10 -4.60 -5.91
C VAL A 190 2.76 -3.97 -4.56
N GLU A 191 2.38 -4.80 -3.61
CA GLU A 191 2.17 -4.40 -2.23
C GLU A 191 2.77 -5.43 -1.27
N ALA A 192 3.24 -4.93 -0.13
CA ALA A 192 3.70 -5.73 0.99
C ALA A 192 3.16 -5.11 2.27
N TRP A 193 2.58 -5.92 3.14
CA TRP A 193 1.97 -5.55 4.41
C TRP A 193 2.69 -6.24 5.57
#